data_AF-A0A9E0ELL0-F1
#
_entry.id   AF-A0A9E0ELL0-F1
#
_cell.length_a   1.000
_cell.length_b   1.000
_cell.length_c   1.000
_cell.angle_alpha   90.00
_cell.angle_beta   90.00
_cell.angle_gamma   90.00
#
_symmetry.space_group_name_H-M   'P 1'
#
loop_
_entity.id
_entity.type
_entity.pdbx_description
1 polymer ?
#
loop_
_entity_poly.entity_id
_entity_poly.type
_entity_poly.pdbx_seq_one_letter_code
_entity_poly.pdbx_strand_id
1 'polypeptide(L)'
;MKKVENKFYLLVIIMVCFSIHSFVLGNESRKLNVLLKYSENMKVDGYETQLLSYDFNKDGIDEKLMVNIQDNEGVLKIIVSIYTLQNNEYILSYQIPFEKKVHLLNINYGKNQIEKIKEYYSDYSKNLKEGEIRYITILDNNTTEKIYFDLQFDKYSPKDLDNFLFTKKTSEFKESPDSNTKTVFKTKYKEKPKALLEVITEDTEKIEKWYLAELGSENIKRGFIHAENTSVSKRGFYWDKMQFEMSKFDKFLEDSKNKEYKLYTIKEYKPMKDDTYSSKDKYGNRNNQSIIGYSNPDKTGYTINIPDQTIFRIIREKGDMIEIETPFYLKSYFIKNNPKNYTKWELEDKVNKFIIIDTESQTEGIFERDKKNKYKVITYSFVTTGKDNGLFSYETPKGMFLVAATRPFMAFGKKIIEEEKEKIEISGTAKGAIRFSGGGYMHGIPTSLKDEGNGRKVTESKIGTFKESHKCVRHFDDQISFILKWVNSDSKTMVRDYTIPEDPVVVIVI
;
A
#
# COMPACT_ATOMS: atom_id res chain seq x y z
N MET A 1 -20.86 -36.07 -10.83
CA MET A 1 -19.84 -35.38 -10.00
C MET A 1 -18.41 -35.49 -10.57
N LYS A 2 -17.81 -36.67 -10.80
CA LYS A 2 -16.42 -36.78 -11.33
C LYS A 2 -16.16 -36.24 -12.76
N LYS A 3 -17.18 -36.11 -13.63
CA LYS A 3 -17.04 -35.53 -14.98
C LYS A 3 -17.01 -33.99 -15.00
N VAL A 4 -17.49 -33.34 -13.92
CA VAL A 4 -17.67 -31.87 -13.83
C VAL A 4 -16.40 -31.18 -13.34
N GLU A 5 -15.65 -31.80 -12.43
CA GLU A 5 -14.32 -31.32 -12.01
C GLU A 5 -13.27 -31.44 -13.14
N ASN A 6 -13.44 -32.41 -14.05
CA ASN A 6 -12.45 -32.76 -15.07
C ASN A 6 -12.28 -31.69 -16.18
N LYS A 7 -13.33 -30.94 -16.54
CA LYS A 7 -13.23 -29.85 -17.54
C LYS A 7 -12.54 -28.60 -16.99
N PHE A 8 -12.65 -28.35 -15.70
CA PHE A 8 -11.97 -27.21 -15.04
C PHE A 8 -10.52 -27.54 -14.65
N TYR A 9 -10.26 -28.79 -14.26
CA TYR A 9 -8.89 -29.32 -14.19
C TYR A 9 -8.19 -29.30 -15.54
N LEU A 10 -8.92 -29.47 -16.65
CA LEU A 10 -8.37 -29.31 -17.99
C LEU A 10 -7.87 -27.87 -18.22
N LEU A 11 -8.58 -26.84 -17.75
CA LEU A 11 -8.11 -25.44 -17.84
C LEU A 11 -6.77 -25.24 -17.13
N VAL A 12 -6.63 -25.85 -15.95
CA VAL A 12 -5.39 -25.84 -15.15
C VAL A 12 -4.29 -26.64 -15.84
N ILE A 13 -4.58 -27.84 -16.33
CA ILE A 13 -3.61 -28.73 -17.00
C ILE A 13 -3.15 -28.10 -18.32
N ILE A 14 -4.04 -27.43 -19.04
CA ILE A 14 -3.71 -26.70 -20.25
C ILE A 14 -2.79 -25.50 -19.92
N MET A 15 -3.01 -24.79 -18.80
CA MET A 15 -2.05 -23.81 -18.28
C MET A 15 -0.64 -24.37 -18.04
N VAL A 16 -0.50 -25.67 -17.81
CA VAL A 16 0.79 -26.37 -17.60
C VAL A 16 1.41 -26.90 -18.89
N CYS A 17 0.63 -27.10 -19.96
CA CYS A 17 1.06 -27.78 -21.18
C CYS A 17 1.42 -26.85 -22.36
N PHE A 18 1.49 -25.54 -22.15
CA PHE A 18 1.69 -24.59 -23.24
C PHE A 18 3.10 -24.63 -23.84
N SER A 19 3.17 -24.84 -25.15
CA SER A 19 4.36 -24.75 -25.97
C SER A 19 4.67 -23.31 -26.36
N ILE A 20 5.84 -22.84 -25.92
CA ILE A 20 6.41 -21.49 -26.05
C ILE A 20 6.41 -21.01 -27.51
N HIS A 21 5.73 -19.91 -27.81
CA HIS A 21 6.02 -19.06 -28.98
C HIS A 21 5.99 -17.59 -28.55
N SER A 22 7.13 -16.93 -28.67
CA SER A 22 7.33 -15.53 -28.29
C SER A 22 6.57 -14.57 -29.23
N PHE A 23 5.77 -13.66 -28.69
CA PHE A 23 5.23 -12.51 -29.41
C PHE A 23 5.31 -11.24 -28.55
N VAL A 24 5.52 -10.09 -29.21
CA VAL A 24 5.85 -8.81 -28.58
C VAL A 24 4.60 -7.93 -28.39
N LEU A 25 4.44 -7.46 -27.15
CA LEU A 25 3.79 -6.25 -26.60
C LEU A 25 2.48 -5.71 -27.20
N GLY A 26 1.45 -5.67 -26.35
CA GLY A 26 0.26 -4.82 -26.47
C GLY A 26 -0.22 -4.32 -25.09
N ASN A 27 -0.67 -3.06 -25.05
CA ASN A 27 -1.06 -2.23 -23.90
C ASN A 27 -1.71 -2.92 -22.66
N GLU A 28 -1.47 -2.31 -21.49
CA GLU A 28 -2.11 -2.61 -20.20
C GLU A 28 -3.61 -2.22 -20.16
N SER A 29 -4.43 -2.81 -21.02
CA SER A 29 -5.88 -2.69 -20.89
C SER A 29 -6.43 -3.76 -19.95
N ARG A 30 -7.19 -3.34 -18.93
CA ARG A 30 -8.04 -4.21 -18.10
C ARG A 30 -9.23 -4.80 -18.87
N LYS A 31 -9.52 -4.23 -20.04
CA LYS A 31 -10.54 -4.65 -20.99
C LYS A 31 -9.88 -5.34 -22.18
N LEU A 32 -10.45 -6.45 -22.64
CA LEU A 32 -10.04 -7.07 -23.89
C LEU A 32 -11.12 -6.81 -24.93
N ASN A 33 -10.76 -6.28 -26.10
CA ASN A 33 -11.74 -6.10 -27.16
C ASN A 33 -12.06 -7.47 -27.76
N VAL A 34 -13.27 -7.96 -27.50
CA VAL A 34 -13.79 -9.23 -28.01
C VAL A 34 -15.18 -8.99 -28.60
N LEU A 35 -15.61 -9.89 -29.48
CA LEU A 35 -16.95 -9.80 -30.06
C LEU A 35 -18.03 -9.93 -28.98
N LEU A 36 -19.09 -9.14 -29.14
CA LEU A 36 -20.21 -9.07 -28.18
C LEU A 36 -21.03 -10.37 -28.16
N LYS A 37 -21.33 -10.94 -29.35
CA LYS A 37 -22.00 -12.23 -29.48
C LYS A 37 -20.96 -13.34 -29.43
N TYR A 38 -21.29 -14.51 -28.87
CA TYR A 38 -20.40 -15.68 -28.84
C TYR A 38 -20.38 -16.45 -30.18
N SER A 39 -19.25 -17.07 -30.50
CA SER A 39 -19.07 -18.01 -31.62
C SER A 39 -17.93 -18.98 -31.31
N GLU A 40 -18.10 -20.23 -31.76
CA GLU A 40 -17.14 -21.32 -31.54
C GLU A 40 -15.79 -21.11 -32.25
N ASN A 41 -15.70 -20.14 -33.18
CA ASN A 41 -14.49 -19.85 -33.95
C ASN A 41 -13.79 -18.55 -33.52
N MET A 42 -14.18 -17.96 -32.40
CA MET A 42 -13.61 -16.69 -31.94
C MET A 42 -12.14 -16.83 -31.55
N LYS A 43 -11.35 -15.84 -31.96
CA LYS A 43 -9.93 -15.68 -31.62
C LYS A 43 -9.65 -14.21 -31.36
N VAL A 44 -8.64 -13.94 -30.54
CA VAL A 44 -8.15 -12.58 -30.30
C VAL A 44 -6.69 -12.51 -30.72
N ASP A 45 -6.38 -11.58 -31.62
CA ASP A 45 -5.02 -11.40 -32.12
C ASP A 45 -4.05 -11.11 -30.97
N GLY A 46 -2.92 -11.82 -30.95
CA GLY A 46 -1.90 -11.71 -29.90
C GLY A 46 -2.23 -12.46 -28.62
N TYR A 47 -3.30 -13.27 -28.59
CA TYR A 47 -3.65 -14.16 -27.48
C TYR A 47 -3.89 -15.57 -27.99
N GLU A 48 -3.51 -16.54 -27.17
CA GLU A 48 -4.05 -17.89 -27.27
C GLU A 48 -5.44 -17.91 -26.63
N THR A 49 -6.44 -18.34 -27.40
CA THR A 49 -7.85 -18.34 -26.99
C THR A 49 -8.34 -19.76 -26.74
N GLN A 50 -9.03 -19.97 -25.63
CA GLN A 50 -9.69 -21.24 -25.29
C GLN A 50 -11.16 -21.03 -24.98
N LEU A 51 -11.99 -21.89 -25.56
CA LEU A 51 -13.44 -21.83 -25.41
C LEU A 51 -13.92 -23.00 -24.57
N LEU A 52 -14.67 -22.70 -23.50
CA LEU A 52 -15.24 -23.70 -22.60
C LEU A 52 -16.69 -23.38 -22.25
N SER A 53 -17.35 -24.28 -21.54
CA SER A 53 -18.70 -24.07 -21.01
C SER A 53 -18.76 -24.57 -19.57
N TYR A 54 -19.44 -23.83 -18.70
CA TYR A 54 -19.58 -24.16 -17.29
C TYR A 54 -20.83 -23.48 -16.71
N ASP A 55 -21.66 -24.24 -16.02
CA ASP A 55 -22.81 -23.77 -15.24
C ASP A 55 -22.34 -23.26 -13.86
N PHE A 56 -22.23 -21.95 -13.70
CA PHE A 56 -21.71 -21.32 -12.49
C PHE A 56 -22.71 -21.32 -11.32
N ASN A 57 -24.00 -21.16 -11.61
CA ASN A 57 -25.06 -20.98 -10.62
C ASN A 57 -25.88 -22.26 -10.37
N LYS A 58 -25.58 -23.35 -11.09
CA LYS A 58 -26.25 -24.66 -11.05
C LYS A 58 -27.72 -24.59 -11.48
N ASP A 59 -28.05 -23.71 -12.41
CA ASP A 59 -29.40 -23.56 -12.94
C ASP A 59 -29.69 -24.49 -14.14
N GLY A 60 -28.68 -25.24 -14.61
CA GLY A 60 -28.76 -26.14 -15.75
C GLY A 60 -28.44 -25.49 -17.10
N ILE A 61 -28.08 -24.20 -17.12
CA ILE A 61 -27.65 -23.46 -18.31
C ILE A 61 -26.16 -23.19 -18.20
N ASP A 62 -25.37 -23.78 -19.10
CA ASP A 62 -23.94 -23.48 -19.16
C ASP A 62 -23.71 -22.05 -19.67
N GLU A 63 -22.93 -21.25 -18.95
CA GLU A 63 -22.28 -20.07 -19.51
C GLU A 63 -21.17 -20.45 -20.49
N LYS A 64 -20.88 -19.59 -21.48
CA LYS A 64 -19.75 -19.77 -22.40
C LYS A 64 -18.55 -18.96 -21.92
N LEU A 65 -17.40 -19.60 -21.81
CA LEU A 65 -16.16 -18.98 -21.35
C LEU A 65 -15.19 -18.88 -22.51
N MET A 66 -14.52 -17.74 -22.60
CA MET A 66 -13.40 -17.50 -23.49
C MET A 66 -12.21 -17.04 -22.65
N VAL A 67 -11.21 -17.92 -22.50
CA VAL A 67 -9.98 -17.65 -21.77
C VAL A 67 -8.91 -17.23 -22.75
N ASN A 68 -8.42 -16.01 -22.61
CA ASN A 68 -7.39 -15.43 -23.46
C ASN A 68 -6.09 -15.32 -22.68
N ILE A 69 -5.02 -15.88 -23.23
CA ILE A 69 -3.71 -15.99 -22.60
C ILE A 69 -2.67 -15.35 -23.51
N GLN A 70 -1.91 -14.41 -22.97
CA GLN A 70 -0.76 -13.82 -23.64
C GLN A 70 0.49 -14.06 -22.80
N ASP A 71 1.52 -14.65 -23.40
CA ASP A 71 2.82 -14.85 -22.76
C ASP A 71 3.78 -13.73 -23.15
N ASN A 72 4.42 -13.13 -22.15
CA ASN A 72 5.52 -12.20 -22.32
C ASN A 72 6.72 -12.68 -21.49
N GLU A 73 7.62 -13.45 -22.10
CA GLU A 73 8.85 -13.96 -21.45
C GLU A 73 8.60 -14.80 -20.18
N GLY A 74 7.64 -15.73 -20.24
CA GLY A 74 7.30 -16.61 -19.12
C GLY A 74 6.39 -15.96 -18.08
N VAL A 75 5.76 -14.86 -18.47
CA VAL A 75 4.81 -14.09 -17.68
C VAL A 75 3.48 -14.04 -18.41
N LEU A 76 2.51 -14.78 -17.88
CA LEU A 76 1.20 -14.92 -18.50
C LEU A 76 0.27 -13.78 -18.07
N LYS A 77 -0.36 -13.15 -19.04
CA LYS A 77 -1.54 -12.27 -18.90
C LYS A 77 -2.76 -13.09 -19.28
N ILE A 78 -3.70 -13.23 -18.35
CA ILE A 78 -4.90 -14.06 -18.53
C ILE A 78 -6.14 -13.19 -18.35
N ILE A 79 -7.08 -13.28 -19.28
CA ILE A 79 -8.38 -12.62 -19.20
C ILE A 79 -9.46 -13.65 -19.51
N VAL A 80 -10.40 -13.81 -18.56
CA VAL A 80 -11.57 -14.67 -18.72
C VAL A 80 -12.76 -13.81 -19.13
N SER A 81 -13.25 -14.02 -20.34
CA SER A 81 -14.53 -13.45 -20.81
C SER A 81 -15.63 -14.48 -20.62
N ILE A 82 -16.76 -14.07 -20.05
CA ILE A 82 -17.92 -14.94 -19.81
C ILE A 82 -19.12 -14.36 -20.57
N TYR A 83 -19.76 -15.22 -21.35
CA TYR A 83 -20.95 -14.93 -22.12
C TYR A 83 -22.15 -15.63 -21.47
N THR A 84 -23.20 -14.86 -21.20
CA THR A 84 -24.45 -15.38 -20.61
C THR A 84 -25.54 -15.44 -21.68
N LEU A 85 -26.50 -16.36 -21.50
CA LEU A 85 -27.62 -16.50 -22.41
C LEU A 85 -28.64 -15.36 -22.17
N GLN A 86 -28.79 -14.48 -23.16
CA GLN A 86 -29.73 -13.35 -23.15
C GLN A 86 -30.53 -13.37 -24.46
N ASN A 87 -31.86 -13.38 -24.38
CA ASN A 87 -32.74 -13.38 -25.57
C ASN A 87 -32.36 -14.44 -26.63
N ASN A 88 -32.09 -15.67 -26.17
CA ASN A 88 -31.64 -16.83 -26.96
C ASN A 88 -30.26 -16.71 -27.63
N GLU A 89 -29.48 -15.69 -27.31
CA GLU A 89 -28.10 -15.54 -27.80
C GLU A 89 -27.12 -15.44 -26.62
N TYR A 90 -25.91 -15.95 -26.80
CA TYR A 90 -24.85 -15.78 -25.80
C TYR A 90 -24.16 -14.43 -26.00
N ILE A 91 -24.31 -13.54 -25.02
CA ILE A 91 -23.81 -12.16 -25.05
C ILE A 91 -22.73 -11.98 -23.99
N LEU A 92 -21.65 -11.27 -24.34
CA LEU A 92 -20.57 -10.95 -23.41
C LEU A 92 -21.14 -10.17 -22.23
N SER A 93 -20.94 -10.69 -21.01
CA SER A 93 -21.46 -10.07 -19.80
C SER A 93 -20.37 -9.77 -18.78
N TYR A 94 -19.30 -10.57 -18.76
CA TYR A 94 -18.23 -10.40 -17.78
C TYR A 94 -16.86 -10.49 -18.43
N GLN A 95 -15.94 -9.64 -17.97
CA GLN A 95 -14.51 -9.77 -18.22
C GLN A 95 -13.72 -9.71 -16.92
N ILE A 96 -12.85 -10.69 -16.72
CA ILE A 96 -12.13 -10.90 -15.46
C ILE A 96 -10.64 -11.08 -15.77
N PRO A 97 -9.84 -10.00 -15.72
CA PRO A 97 -8.39 -10.10 -15.83
C PRO A 97 -7.78 -10.67 -14.56
N PHE A 98 -6.75 -11.50 -14.69
CA PHE A 98 -5.94 -11.93 -13.55
C PHE A 98 -4.97 -10.80 -13.19
N GLU A 99 -5.02 -10.30 -11.95
CA GLU A 99 -4.24 -9.13 -11.54
C GLU A 99 -2.72 -9.40 -11.51
N LYS A 100 -2.31 -10.61 -11.11
CA LYS A 100 -0.90 -10.97 -11.13
C LYS A 100 -0.56 -11.64 -12.44
N LYS A 101 0.49 -11.10 -13.05
CA LYS A 101 1.35 -11.76 -14.01
C LYS A 101 1.71 -13.16 -13.49
N VAL A 102 1.17 -14.20 -14.12
CA VAL A 102 1.34 -15.58 -13.65
C VAL A 102 2.63 -16.11 -14.25
N HIS A 103 3.64 -16.38 -13.41
CA HIS A 103 4.76 -17.19 -13.85
C HIS A 103 4.28 -18.63 -14.09
N LEU A 104 4.77 -19.30 -15.14
CA LEU A 104 4.44 -20.69 -15.50
C LEU A 104 4.51 -21.67 -14.31
N LEU A 105 5.30 -21.34 -13.28
CA LEU A 105 5.49 -22.15 -12.07
C LEU A 105 4.41 -21.95 -10.99
N ASN A 106 3.51 -20.96 -11.11
CA ASN A 106 2.51 -20.63 -10.10
C ASN A 106 1.09 -21.09 -10.48
N ILE A 107 0.96 -22.39 -10.78
CA ILE A 107 -0.31 -23.06 -11.13
C ILE A 107 -1.37 -22.86 -10.03
N ASN A 108 -0.94 -22.79 -8.77
CA ASN A 108 -1.83 -22.61 -7.63
C ASN A 108 -2.52 -21.24 -7.65
N TYR A 109 -1.85 -20.17 -8.10
CA TYR A 109 -2.49 -18.87 -8.26
C TYR A 109 -3.61 -18.92 -9.31
N GLY A 110 -3.36 -19.50 -10.49
CA GLY A 110 -4.37 -19.64 -11.54
C GLY A 110 -5.59 -20.43 -11.06
N LYS A 111 -5.37 -21.56 -10.36
CA LYS A 111 -6.43 -22.34 -9.70
C LYS A 111 -7.25 -21.50 -8.72
N ASN A 112 -6.58 -20.74 -7.86
CA ASN A 112 -7.25 -19.93 -6.84
C ASN A 112 -8.11 -18.81 -7.48
N GLN A 113 -7.60 -18.14 -8.52
CA GLN A 113 -8.37 -17.11 -9.24
C GLN A 113 -9.65 -17.68 -9.86
N ILE A 114 -9.55 -18.86 -10.48
CA ILE A 114 -10.68 -19.61 -11.01
C ILE A 114 -11.73 -19.93 -9.95
N GLU A 115 -11.31 -20.45 -8.80
CA GLU A 115 -12.24 -20.79 -7.72
C GLU A 115 -12.94 -19.54 -7.20
N LYS A 116 -12.27 -18.38 -7.19
CA LYS A 116 -12.87 -17.09 -6.83
C LYS A 116 -13.86 -16.56 -7.87
N ILE A 117 -13.61 -16.78 -9.15
CA ILE A 117 -14.60 -16.48 -10.20
C ILE A 117 -15.89 -17.23 -9.89
N LYS A 118 -15.80 -18.52 -9.54
CA LYS A 118 -16.96 -19.32 -9.15
C LYS A 118 -17.59 -18.83 -7.84
N GLU A 119 -16.77 -18.61 -6.82
CA GLU A 119 -17.22 -18.20 -5.48
C GLU A 119 -18.05 -16.91 -5.53
N TYR A 120 -17.64 -15.96 -6.38
CA TYR A 120 -18.27 -14.65 -6.46
C TYR A 120 -19.28 -14.51 -7.61
N TYR A 121 -19.47 -15.54 -8.44
CA TYR A 121 -20.40 -15.50 -9.57
C TYR A 121 -21.80 -15.06 -9.15
N SER A 122 -22.33 -15.66 -8.08
CA SER A 122 -23.65 -15.32 -7.54
C SER A 122 -23.75 -13.90 -7.00
N ASP A 123 -22.63 -13.21 -6.76
CA ASP A 123 -22.63 -11.83 -6.31
C ASP A 123 -22.59 -10.85 -7.48
N TYR A 124 -21.63 -11.01 -8.40
CA TYR A 124 -21.49 -10.09 -9.52
C TYR A 124 -22.48 -10.34 -10.67
N SER A 125 -23.24 -11.45 -10.67
CA SER A 125 -24.31 -11.70 -11.66
C SER A 125 -25.66 -11.10 -11.29
N LYS A 126 -25.87 -10.68 -10.04
CA LYS A 126 -27.14 -10.11 -9.57
C LYS A 126 -27.53 -8.87 -10.35
N ASN A 127 -28.80 -8.81 -10.78
CA ASN A 127 -29.40 -7.67 -11.46
C ASN A 127 -28.57 -7.19 -12.67
N LEU A 128 -28.09 -8.13 -13.50
CA LEU A 128 -27.46 -7.81 -14.78
C LEU A 128 -28.52 -7.29 -15.75
N LYS A 129 -28.33 -6.10 -16.32
CA LYS A 129 -29.22 -5.58 -17.36
C LYS A 129 -28.86 -6.16 -18.73
N GLU A 130 -29.83 -6.18 -19.64
CA GLU A 130 -29.59 -6.60 -21.02
C GLU A 130 -28.52 -5.70 -21.68
N GLY A 131 -27.51 -6.32 -22.29
CA GLY A 131 -26.41 -5.62 -22.95
C GLY A 131 -25.39 -4.96 -22.02
N GLU A 132 -25.55 -5.06 -20.69
CA GLU A 132 -24.56 -4.57 -19.72
C GLU A 132 -23.33 -5.49 -19.68
N ILE A 133 -22.14 -4.90 -19.69
CA ILE A 133 -20.87 -5.59 -19.51
C ILE A 133 -20.28 -5.19 -18.16
N ARG A 134 -19.86 -6.17 -17.34
CA ARG A 134 -19.15 -5.93 -16.09
C ARG A 134 -17.70 -6.38 -16.16
N TYR A 135 -16.79 -5.48 -15.82
CA TYR A 135 -15.37 -5.80 -15.66
C TYR A 135 -15.10 -6.04 -14.18
N ILE A 136 -14.75 -7.28 -13.84
CA ILE A 136 -14.60 -7.74 -12.46
C ILE A 136 -13.13 -7.86 -12.14
N THR A 137 -12.69 -7.16 -11.11
CA THR A 137 -11.36 -7.28 -10.53
C THR A 137 -11.47 -7.94 -9.17
N ILE A 138 -10.88 -9.13 -9.03
CA ILE A 138 -10.86 -9.89 -7.78
C ILE A 138 -9.76 -9.33 -6.88
N LEU A 139 -10.13 -8.82 -5.71
CA LEU A 139 -9.21 -8.23 -4.73
C LEU A 139 -8.68 -9.34 -3.80
N ASP A 140 -7.56 -9.94 -4.19
CA ASP A 140 -6.91 -11.01 -3.43
C ASP A 140 -5.71 -10.49 -2.59
N ASN A 141 -5.11 -11.40 -1.82
CA ASN A 141 -3.80 -11.29 -1.24
C ASN A 141 -2.80 -10.81 -2.32
N ASN A 142 -2.21 -9.63 -2.08
CA ASN A 142 -1.25 -8.97 -2.97
C ASN A 142 0.22 -9.24 -2.58
N THR A 143 0.48 -10.23 -1.73
CA THR A 143 1.86 -10.70 -1.41
C THR A 143 2.55 -11.28 -2.64
N THR A 144 3.87 -11.33 -2.59
CA THR A 144 4.69 -11.93 -3.66
C THR A 144 5.53 -13.06 -3.10
N GLU A 145 6.21 -13.80 -3.98
CA GLU A 145 7.11 -14.88 -3.59
C GLU A 145 8.33 -14.40 -2.76
N LYS A 146 8.59 -13.08 -2.75
CA LYS A 146 9.63 -12.44 -1.94
C LYS A 146 9.15 -12.10 -0.53
N ILE A 147 7.85 -12.12 -0.25
CA ILE A 147 7.29 -11.86 1.08
C ILE A 147 6.80 -13.17 1.70
N TYR A 148 7.06 -13.36 2.99
CA TYR A 148 6.40 -14.38 3.80
C TYR A 148 6.18 -13.87 5.24
N PHE A 149 5.27 -14.50 5.97
CA PHE A 149 4.89 -14.09 7.32
C PHE A 149 5.52 -15.02 8.35
N ASP A 150 6.20 -14.43 9.33
CA ASP A 150 6.69 -15.10 10.53
C ASP A 150 6.54 -14.10 11.67
N LEU A 151 5.28 -13.95 12.10
CA LEU A 151 4.87 -12.89 13.01
C LEU A 151 5.42 -13.19 14.40
N GLN A 152 6.30 -12.32 14.87
CA GLN A 152 6.83 -12.35 16.23
C GLN A 152 5.95 -11.55 17.21
N PHE A 153 5.05 -10.71 16.66
CA PHE A 153 4.05 -9.98 17.41
C PHE A 153 2.83 -9.70 16.52
N ASP A 154 1.68 -10.29 16.85
CA ASP A 154 0.47 -10.25 16.02
C ASP A 154 -0.76 -9.66 16.73
N LYS A 155 -0.61 -9.16 17.97
CA LYS A 155 -1.72 -8.66 18.81
C LYS A 155 -2.61 -7.62 18.10
N TYR A 156 -2.02 -6.77 17.25
CA TYR A 156 -2.73 -5.72 16.50
C TYR A 156 -2.70 -5.95 14.99
N SER A 157 -2.26 -7.13 14.55
CA SER A 157 -2.26 -7.52 13.15
C SER A 157 -3.67 -7.92 12.73
N PRO A 158 -4.30 -7.19 11.79
CA PRO A 158 -5.64 -7.54 11.34
C PRO A 158 -5.60 -8.84 10.54
N LYS A 159 -6.47 -9.78 10.89
CA LYS A 159 -6.61 -11.07 10.21
C LYS A 159 -7.48 -10.92 8.96
N ASP A 160 -7.05 -11.52 7.86
CA ASP A 160 -7.79 -11.61 6.59
C ASP A 160 -8.25 -10.26 6.00
N LEU A 161 -7.47 -9.19 6.23
CA LEU A 161 -7.85 -7.81 5.91
C LEU A 161 -6.81 -7.06 5.06
N ASP A 162 -6.30 -7.72 4.01
CA ASP A 162 -5.36 -7.10 3.07
C ASP A 162 -6.02 -5.97 2.26
N ASN A 163 -7.28 -6.14 1.85
CA ASN A 163 -8.07 -5.14 1.13
C ASN A 163 -9.36 -4.88 1.91
N PHE A 164 -9.65 -3.61 2.22
CA PHE A 164 -10.84 -3.24 2.98
C PHE A 164 -11.38 -1.88 2.58
N LEU A 165 -12.65 -1.63 2.92
CA LEU A 165 -13.25 -0.31 2.80
C LEU A 165 -13.30 0.33 4.19
N PHE A 166 -12.55 1.40 4.41
CA PHE A 166 -12.66 2.15 5.65
C PHE A 166 -13.93 3.01 5.66
N THR A 167 -14.82 2.75 6.61
CA THR A 167 -16.07 3.49 6.79
C THR A 167 -15.84 4.78 7.59
N LYS A 168 -16.01 5.92 6.92
CA LYS A 168 -15.85 7.28 7.47
C LYS A 168 -17.08 7.76 8.22
N LYS A 169 -18.27 7.36 7.76
CA LYS A 169 -19.59 7.65 8.35
C LYS A 169 -20.55 6.52 7.97
N THR A 170 -21.74 6.48 8.55
CA THR A 170 -22.70 5.40 8.26
C THR A 170 -22.92 5.23 6.75
N SER A 171 -22.74 4.00 6.27
CA SER A 171 -22.81 3.65 4.84
C SER A 171 -23.69 2.44 4.64
N GLU A 172 -24.47 2.45 3.56
CA GLU A 172 -25.36 1.36 3.19
C GLU A 172 -24.76 0.55 2.04
N PHE A 173 -24.74 -0.77 2.20
CA PHE A 173 -24.28 -1.71 1.20
C PHE A 173 -25.47 -2.42 0.55
N LYS A 174 -25.53 -2.35 -0.77
CA LYS A 174 -26.63 -2.77 -1.64
C LYS A 174 -26.52 -4.23 -2.07
N GLU A 175 -27.61 -4.83 -2.48
CA GLU A 175 -27.64 -6.25 -2.88
C GLU A 175 -26.94 -6.51 -4.22
N SER A 176 -26.96 -5.54 -5.13
CA SER A 176 -26.29 -5.59 -6.42
C SER A 176 -25.57 -4.26 -6.74
N PRO A 177 -24.82 -4.17 -7.85
CA PRO A 177 -24.25 -2.92 -8.39
C PRO A 177 -25.31 -1.91 -8.88
N ASP A 178 -26.35 -1.67 -8.08
CA ASP A 178 -27.45 -0.74 -8.37
C ASP A 178 -27.92 -0.10 -7.06
N SER A 179 -27.89 1.23 -7.04
CA SER A 179 -28.25 2.07 -5.89
C SER A 179 -29.70 1.87 -5.42
N ASN A 180 -30.59 1.42 -6.31
CA ASN A 180 -32.02 1.25 -6.04
C ASN A 180 -32.35 -0.08 -5.36
N THR A 181 -31.39 -1.01 -5.26
CA THR A 181 -31.62 -2.29 -4.60
C THR A 181 -31.66 -2.18 -3.08
N LYS A 182 -32.16 -3.24 -2.43
CA LYS A 182 -32.26 -3.27 -0.97
C LYS A 182 -30.89 -3.21 -0.31
N THR A 183 -30.84 -2.60 0.87
CA THR A 183 -29.63 -2.55 1.70
C THR A 183 -29.47 -3.90 2.44
N VAL A 184 -28.35 -4.59 2.21
CA VAL A 184 -28.02 -5.89 2.85
C VAL A 184 -27.43 -5.70 4.23
N PHE A 185 -26.55 -4.70 4.38
CA PHE A 185 -26.00 -4.29 5.67
C PHE A 185 -25.62 -2.82 5.68
N LYS A 186 -25.41 -2.28 6.88
CA LYS A 186 -24.86 -0.94 7.10
C LYS A 186 -23.57 -1.04 7.87
N THR A 187 -22.61 -0.18 7.55
CA THR A 187 -21.40 -0.02 8.35
C THR A 187 -21.42 1.27 9.14
N LYS A 188 -20.79 1.27 10.31
CA LYS A 188 -20.58 2.45 11.17
C LYS A 188 -19.15 2.96 11.06
N TYR A 189 -18.92 4.17 11.57
CA TYR A 189 -17.58 4.76 11.62
C TYR A 189 -16.56 3.78 12.21
N LYS A 190 -15.38 3.71 11.59
CA LYS A 190 -14.23 2.84 11.90
C LYS A 190 -14.32 1.39 11.48
N GLU A 191 -15.50 0.90 11.12
CA GLU A 191 -15.64 -0.43 10.56
C GLU A 191 -14.88 -0.52 9.23
N LYS A 192 -14.38 -1.73 8.95
CA LYS A 192 -13.51 -2.03 7.82
C LYS A 192 -13.99 -3.34 7.17
N PRO A 193 -15.17 -3.37 6.53
CA PRO A 193 -15.57 -4.55 5.77
C PRO A 193 -14.49 -4.92 4.75
N LYS A 194 -14.24 -6.22 4.60
CA LYS A 194 -13.26 -6.77 3.67
C LYS A 194 -13.71 -6.50 2.24
N ALA A 195 -12.86 -5.90 1.42
CA ALA A 195 -13.18 -5.64 0.02
C ALA A 195 -12.83 -6.89 -0.80
N LEU A 196 -13.81 -7.43 -1.53
CA LEU A 196 -13.68 -8.67 -2.30
C LEU A 196 -13.50 -8.39 -3.80
N LEU A 197 -14.30 -7.48 -4.35
CA LEU A 197 -14.28 -7.16 -5.79
C LEU A 197 -14.28 -5.65 -6.02
N GLU A 198 -13.67 -5.27 -7.13
CA GLU A 198 -13.95 -4.01 -7.82
C GLU A 198 -14.70 -4.35 -9.12
N VAL A 199 -15.89 -3.75 -9.30
CA VAL A 199 -16.79 -4.03 -10.42
C VAL A 199 -17.02 -2.75 -11.19
N ILE A 200 -16.63 -2.73 -12.46
CA ILE A 200 -16.99 -1.64 -13.37
C ILE A 200 -18.14 -2.12 -14.23
N THR A 201 -19.29 -1.46 -14.14
CA THR A 201 -20.47 -1.72 -14.98
C THR A 201 -20.45 -0.75 -16.16
N GLU A 202 -20.68 -1.26 -17.37
CA GLU A 202 -20.74 -0.47 -18.60
C GLU A 202 -22.01 -0.87 -19.38
N ASP A 203 -22.92 0.09 -19.54
CA ASP A 203 -24.09 -0.02 -20.41
C ASP A 203 -24.10 1.15 -21.42
N THR A 204 -25.14 1.26 -22.25
CA THR A 204 -25.25 2.33 -23.26
C THR A 204 -25.36 3.73 -22.66
N GLU A 205 -25.71 3.85 -21.38
CA GLU A 205 -25.99 5.12 -20.72
C GLU A 205 -24.82 5.61 -19.87
N LYS A 206 -24.14 4.69 -19.17
CA LYS A 206 -23.12 5.07 -18.18
C LYS A 206 -22.09 3.99 -17.90
N ILE A 207 -20.96 4.45 -17.34
CA ILE A 207 -19.91 3.62 -16.75
C ILE A 207 -19.85 3.95 -15.26
N GLU A 208 -20.05 2.96 -14.40
CA GLU A 208 -20.01 3.12 -12.94
C GLU A 208 -19.04 2.14 -12.31
N LYS A 209 -18.52 2.50 -11.13
CA LYS A 209 -17.58 1.68 -10.38
C LYS A 209 -18.17 1.34 -9.01
N TRP A 210 -18.07 0.07 -8.65
CA TRP A 210 -18.62 -0.49 -7.42
C TRP A 210 -17.58 -1.34 -6.68
N TYR A 211 -17.71 -1.43 -5.37
CA TYR A 211 -16.97 -2.38 -4.54
C TYR A 211 -17.92 -3.39 -3.92
N LEU A 212 -17.63 -4.68 -4.08
CA LEU A 212 -18.25 -5.72 -3.26
C LEU A 212 -17.45 -5.85 -1.97
N ALA A 213 -18.13 -5.77 -0.82
CA ALA A 213 -17.50 -5.92 0.47
C ALA A 213 -18.26 -6.90 1.37
N GLU A 214 -17.51 -7.48 2.30
CA GLU A 214 -17.94 -8.54 3.21
C GLU A 214 -17.82 -8.08 4.67
N LEU A 215 -18.85 -8.38 5.46
CA LEU A 215 -18.88 -8.08 6.89
C LEU A 215 -19.42 -9.27 7.69
N GLY A 216 -18.73 -9.62 8.77
CA GLY A 216 -19.09 -10.71 9.69
C GLY A 216 -18.18 -11.93 9.56
N SER A 217 -18.06 -12.73 10.62
CA SER A 217 -17.28 -13.97 10.66
C SER A 217 -18.14 -15.24 10.62
N GLU A 218 -19.32 -15.20 11.26
CA GLU A 218 -20.26 -16.35 11.31
C GLU A 218 -21.45 -16.17 10.36
N ASN A 219 -22.04 -14.97 10.34
CA ASN A 219 -23.11 -14.59 9.42
C ASN A 219 -22.56 -13.61 8.39
N ILE A 220 -21.80 -14.16 7.44
CA ILE A 220 -21.15 -13.40 6.38
C ILE A 220 -22.21 -12.69 5.53
N LYS A 221 -22.14 -11.36 5.46
CA LYS A 221 -22.97 -10.53 4.58
C LYS A 221 -22.10 -9.89 3.52
N ARG A 222 -22.53 -9.99 2.26
CA ARG A 222 -21.87 -9.35 1.11
C ARG A 222 -22.78 -8.32 0.49
N GLY A 223 -22.22 -7.18 0.10
CA GLY A 223 -22.99 -6.09 -0.48
C GLY A 223 -22.10 -5.09 -1.21
N PHE A 224 -22.72 -4.34 -2.10
CA PHE A 224 -22.09 -3.41 -3.01
C PHE A 224 -22.18 -1.97 -2.51
N ILE A 225 -21.13 -1.19 -2.75
CA ILE A 225 -21.17 0.26 -2.55
C ILE A 225 -20.53 0.96 -3.73
N HIS A 226 -21.15 2.06 -4.16
CA HIS A 226 -20.61 2.88 -5.26
C HIS A 226 -19.24 3.43 -4.88
N ALA A 227 -18.25 3.33 -5.77
CA ALA A 227 -16.86 3.66 -5.48
C ALA A 227 -16.62 5.15 -5.25
N GLU A 228 -17.46 6.00 -5.84
CA GLU A 228 -17.43 7.46 -5.61
C GLU A 228 -18.14 7.88 -4.31
N ASN A 229 -18.71 6.92 -3.57
CA ASN A 229 -19.34 7.23 -2.30
C ASN A 229 -18.31 7.70 -1.28
N THR A 230 -18.38 8.99 -0.93
CA THR A 230 -17.46 9.65 0.00
C THR A 230 -17.51 9.13 1.44
N SER A 231 -18.51 8.29 1.78
CA SER A 231 -18.64 7.68 3.10
C SER A 231 -17.66 6.52 3.36
N VAL A 232 -17.04 5.97 2.31
CA VAL A 232 -16.02 4.94 2.42
C VAL A 232 -14.73 5.35 1.70
N SER A 233 -13.66 4.59 1.93
CA SER A 233 -12.43 4.66 1.13
C SER A 233 -11.76 3.30 1.08
N LYS A 234 -11.42 2.84 -0.13
CA LYS A 234 -10.60 1.63 -0.33
C LYS A 234 -9.21 1.84 0.26
N ARG A 235 -8.78 0.91 1.10
CA ARG A 235 -7.49 0.90 1.80
C ARG A 235 -7.01 -0.55 1.91
N GLY A 236 -5.75 -0.73 2.26
CA GLY A 236 -5.21 -2.07 2.39
C GLY A 236 -3.80 -2.13 2.92
N PHE A 237 -3.36 -3.34 3.21
CA PHE A 237 -1.96 -3.68 3.33
C PHE A 237 -1.48 -4.05 1.93
N TYR A 238 -0.87 -3.09 1.24
CA TYR A 238 -0.39 -3.27 -0.13
C TYR A 238 1.01 -3.89 -0.14
N TRP A 239 1.08 -5.20 0.11
CA TRP A 239 2.33 -5.95 0.29
C TRP A 239 3.27 -5.87 -0.93
N ASP A 240 2.70 -5.90 -2.14
CA ASP A 240 3.41 -5.69 -3.40
C ASP A 240 4.07 -4.30 -3.49
N LYS A 241 3.35 -3.24 -3.14
CA LYS A 241 3.87 -1.86 -3.12
C LYS A 241 4.97 -1.71 -2.08
N MET A 242 4.76 -2.28 -0.89
CA MET A 242 5.76 -2.31 0.19
C MET A 242 7.05 -2.99 -0.28
N GLN A 243 6.95 -4.17 -0.90
CA GLN A 243 8.09 -4.87 -1.47
C GLN A 243 8.75 -4.10 -2.60
N PHE A 244 7.97 -3.45 -3.47
CA PHE A 244 8.48 -2.67 -4.58
C PHE A 244 9.39 -1.55 -4.07
N GLU A 245 8.97 -0.81 -3.03
CA GLU A 245 9.80 0.24 -2.44
C GLU A 245 11.07 -0.30 -1.76
N MET A 246 11.01 -1.47 -1.11
CA MET A 246 12.23 -2.12 -0.58
C MET A 246 13.17 -2.56 -1.71
N SER A 247 12.63 -3.14 -2.79
CA SER A 247 13.43 -3.59 -3.95
C SER A 247 14.09 -2.41 -4.66
N LYS A 248 13.39 -1.27 -4.72
CA LYS A 248 13.88 -0.01 -5.25
C LYS A 248 15.02 0.57 -4.38
N PHE A 249 14.90 0.50 -3.06
CA PHE A 249 15.97 0.85 -2.15
C PHE A 249 17.20 -0.05 -2.31
N ASP A 250 17.01 -1.36 -2.44
CA ASP A 250 18.09 -2.32 -2.66
C ASP A 250 18.86 -2.02 -3.96
N LYS A 251 18.12 -1.79 -5.05
CA LYS A 251 18.72 -1.40 -6.34
C LYS A 251 19.54 -0.12 -6.22
N PHE A 252 19.04 0.87 -5.47
CA PHE A 252 19.79 2.09 -5.22
C PHE A 252 21.11 1.84 -4.47
N LEU A 253 21.12 0.95 -3.47
CA LEU A 253 22.35 0.59 -2.75
C LEU A 253 23.32 -0.18 -3.65
N GLU A 254 22.84 -1.16 -4.42
CA GLU A 254 23.63 -1.93 -5.37
C GLU A 254 24.27 -1.03 -6.43
N ASP A 255 23.48 -0.16 -7.06
CA ASP A 255 23.97 0.81 -8.03
C ASP A 255 24.98 1.78 -7.42
N SER A 256 24.82 2.15 -6.14
CA SER A 256 25.74 3.03 -5.44
C SER A 256 27.07 2.34 -5.16
N LYS A 257 27.05 1.08 -4.73
CA LYS A 257 28.24 0.26 -4.51
C LYS A 257 29.00 0.05 -5.82
N ASN A 258 28.31 -0.35 -6.89
CA ASN A 258 28.91 -0.60 -8.20
C ASN A 258 29.58 0.63 -8.82
N LYS A 259 29.10 1.83 -8.48
CA LYS A 259 29.64 3.12 -8.95
C LYS A 259 30.49 3.85 -7.91
N GLU A 260 30.78 3.21 -6.78
CA GLU A 260 31.55 3.76 -5.66
C GLU A 260 30.99 5.10 -5.10
N TYR A 261 29.68 5.30 -5.23
CA TYR A 261 29.02 6.45 -4.64
C TYR A 261 28.92 6.33 -3.13
N LYS A 262 29.29 7.41 -2.45
CA LYS A 262 29.12 7.53 -0.99
C LYS A 262 27.67 7.84 -0.65
N LEU A 263 27.20 7.23 0.43
CA LEU A 263 25.85 7.43 0.98
C LEU A 263 25.86 8.50 2.06
N TYR A 264 24.75 9.22 2.15
CA TYR A 264 24.57 10.33 3.07
C TYR A 264 23.13 10.39 3.58
N THR A 265 22.92 11.08 4.69
CA THR A 265 21.60 11.46 5.20
C THR A 265 21.49 12.96 5.36
N ILE A 266 20.31 13.53 5.09
CA ILE A 266 20.04 14.95 5.36
C ILE A 266 20.05 15.23 6.87
N LYS A 267 20.60 16.38 7.24
CA LYS A 267 20.65 16.90 8.61
C LYS A 267 19.99 18.28 8.66
N GLU A 268 18.73 18.28 9.06
CA GLU A 268 17.90 19.49 9.18
C GLU A 268 17.00 19.45 10.44
N TYR A 269 17.28 18.53 11.37
CA TYR A 269 16.61 18.49 12.67
C TYR A 269 16.83 19.78 13.46
N LYS A 270 15.72 20.50 13.65
CA LYS A 270 15.64 21.72 14.46
C LYS A 270 14.51 21.56 15.47
N PRO A 271 14.78 21.15 16.72
CA PRO A 271 13.74 20.97 17.72
C PRO A 271 13.01 22.30 17.94
N MET A 272 11.67 22.25 18.04
CA MET A 272 10.81 23.41 18.28
C MET A 272 11.00 24.56 17.28
N LYS A 273 11.34 24.24 16.02
CA LYS A 273 11.37 25.22 14.93
C LYS A 273 10.00 25.89 14.84
N ASP A 274 10.00 27.22 14.68
CA ASP A 274 8.76 27.95 14.47
C ASP A 274 8.05 27.45 13.22
N ASP A 275 6.77 27.15 13.40
CA ASP A 275 5.92 26.61 12.37
C ASP A 275 5.44 27.74 11.46
N THR A 276 5.84 27.68 10.19
CA THR A 276 5.40 28.62 9.16
C THR A 276 4.66 27.88 8.05
N TYR A 277 3.69 28.56 7.45
CA TYR A 277 2.98 28.01 6.30
C TYR A 277 3.95 27.85 5.12
N SER A 278 3.94 26.67 4.50
CA SER A 278 4.71 26.41 3.29
C SER A 278 3.96 25.46 2.36
N SER A 279 3.81 25.77 1.07
CA SER A 279 3.17 24.86 0.11
C SER A 279 3.81 23.47 0.09
N LYS A 280 2.99 22.44 -0.15
CA LYS A 280 3.50 21.08 -0.43
C LYS A 280 4.20 21.08 -1.78
N ASP A 281 5.25 20.29 -1.89
CA ASP A 281 5.84 19.96 -3.19
C ASP A 281 5.01 18.89 -3.92
N LYS A 282 5.46 18.50 -5.12
CA LYS A 282 4.81 17.47 -5.94
C LYS A 282 4.78 16.07 -5.31
N TYR A 283 5.56 15.82 -4.25
CA TYR A 283 5.58 14.57 -3.49
C TYR A 283 4.79 14.68 -2.17
N GLY A 284 4.18 15.83 -1.90
CA GLY A 284 3.38 16.08 -0.71
C GLY A 284 4.17 16.60 0.50
N ASN A 285 5.49 16.80 0.38
CA ASN A 285 6.35 17.21 1.49
C ASN A 285 6.35 18.74 1.66
N ARG A 286 6.33 19.19 2.92
CA ARG A 286 6.49 20.61 3.30
C ARG A 286 7.95 20.95 3.64
N ASN A 287 8.26 22.24 3.71
CA ASN A 287 9.61 22.73 4.00
C ASN A 287 10.04 22.53 5.48
N ASN A 288 9.10 22.12 6.35
CA ASN A 288 9.35 21.99 7.78
C ASN A 288 10.40 20.90 8.05
N GLN A 289 11.59 21.34 8.45
CA GLN A 289 12.78 20.51 8.67
C GLN A 289 13.21 19.73 7.42
N SER A 290 13.17 20.41 6.28
CA SER A 290 13.59 19.92 4.97
C SER A 290 14.57 20.90 4.34
N ILE A 291 15.46 20.38 3.50
CA ILE A 291 16.24 21.22 2.57
C ILE A 291 15.50 21.34 1.23
N ILE A 292 15.85 22.35 0.43
CA ILE A 292 15.28 22.55 -0.90
C ILE A 292 16.14 21.84 -1.94
N GLY A 293 15.53 20.94 -2.72
CA GLY A 293 16.09 20.37 -3.94
C GLY A 293 15.55 21.08 -5.17
N TYR A 294 16.42 21.42 -6.11
CA TYR A 294 16.07 22.10 -7.36
C TYR A 294 16.15 21.13 -8.54
N SER A 295 15.25 21.26 -9.51
CA SER A 295 15.33 20.48 -10.75
C SER A 295 16.56 20.84 -11.60
N ASN A 296 17.05 22.08 -11.49
CA ASN A 296 18.22 22.58 -12.22
C ASN A 296 19.23 23.25 -11.27
N PRO A 297 20.53 23.25 -11.61
CA PRO A 297 21.59 23.80 -10.76
C PRO A 297 21.55 25.33 -10.65
N ASP A 298 21.03 26.02 -11.66
CA ASP A 298 20.82 27.48 -11.66
C ASP A 298 19.55 27.90 -10.91
N LYS A 299 18.90 26.96 -10.21
CA LYS A 299 17.67 27.14 -9.43
C LYS A 299 16.45 27.52 -10.26
N THR A 300 16.50 27.30 -11.58
CA THR A 300 15.32 27.39 -12.45
C THR A 300 14.47 26.12 -12.37
N GLY A 301 13.21 26.21 -12.79
CA GLY A 301 12.28 25.08 -12.79
C GLY A 301 11.56 24.90 -11.44
N TYR A 302 11.27 23.65 -11.09
CA TYR A 302 10.50 23.33 -9.89
C TYR A 302 11.41 22.89 -8.73
N THR A 303 10.90 23.02 -7.51
CA THR A 303 11.59 22.61 -6.30
C THR A 303 10.87 21.46 -5.60
N ILE A 304 11.62 20.74 -4.78
CA ILE A 304 11.12 19.72 -3.85
C ILE A 304 11.67 19.98 -2.45
N ASN A 305 10.97 19.48 -1.44
CA ASN A 305 11.39 19.50 -0.06
C ASN A 305 11.94 18.13 0.30
N ILE A 306 13.23 18.07 0.66
CA ILE A 306 13.93 16.84 1.05
C ILE A 306 14.05 16.82 2.58
N PRO A 307 13.26 16.01 3.29
CA PRO A 307 13.21 16.05 4.75
C PRO A 307 14.50 15.54 5.41
N ASP A 308 14.71 15.95 6.66
CA ASP A 308 15.73 15.40 7.56
C ASP A 308 15.77 13.85 7.52
N GLN A 309 16.96 13.26 7.69
CA GLN A 309 17.25 11.83 7.60
C GLN A 309 16.99 11.15 6.24
N THR A 310 16.55 11.89 5.20
CA THR A 310 16.43 11.30 3.85
C THR A 310 17.78 10.75 3.40
N ILE A 311 17.79 9.49 2.97
CA ILE A 311 18.97 8.81 2.44
C ILE A 311 19.22 9.29 1.01
N PHE A 312 20.47 9.59 0.67
CA PHE A 312 20.85 9.98 -0.70
C PHE A 312 22.31 9.63 -1.01
N ARG A 313 22.66 9.72 -2.29
CA ARG A 313 24.04 9.67 -2.78
C ARG A 313 24.39 10.95 -3.52
N ILE A 314 25.65 11.35 -3.49
CA ILE A 314 26.16 12.47 -4.30
C ILE A 314 26.64 11.92 -5.65
N ILE A 315 26.08 12.44 -6.74
CA ILE A 315 26.45 12.06 -8.11
C ILE A 315 27.64 12.87 -8.58
N ARG A 316 27.60 14.20 -8.38
CA ARG A 316 28.68 15.13 -8.73
C ARG A 316 28.49 16.50 -8.07
N GLU A 317 29.55 17.28 -8.05
CA GLU A 317 29.53 18.70 -7.67
C GLU A 317 29.42 19.58 -8.92
N LYS A 318 28.69 20.69 -8.82
CA LYS A 318 28.54 21.69 -9.90
C LYS A 318 28.47 23.09 -9.30
N GLY A 319 29.61 23.74 -9.18
CA GLY A 319 29.71 25.08 -8.58
C GLY A 319 29.34 25.06 -7.09
N ASP A 320 28.37 25.89 -6.67
CA ASP A 320 27.86 25.95 -5.30
C ASP A 320 26.78 24.90 -5.00
N MET A 321 26.48 24.02 -5.96
CA MET A 321 25.45 22.99 -5.87
C MET A 321 26.07 21.59 -5.97
N ILE A 322 25.41 20.60 -5.37
CA ILE A 322 25.70 19.18 -5.56
C ILE A 322 24.47 18.50 -6.16
N GLU A 323 24.69 17.67 -7.16
CA GLU A 323 23.67 16.80 -7.73
C GLU A 323 23.57 15.53 -6.88
N ILE A 324 22.38 15.27 -6.36
CA ILE A 324 22.09 14.15 -5.47
C ILE A 324 20.99 13.29 -6.05
N GLU A 325 20.99 12.02 -5.67
CA GLU A 325 19.91 11.09 -5.99
C GLU A 325 19.42 10.42 -4.70
N THR A 326 18.10 10.35 -4.54
CA THR A 326 17.47 9.63 -3.44
C THR A 326 16.80 8.38 -3.99
N PRO A 327 16.76 7.26 -3.23
CA PRO A 327 16.09 6.05 -3.68
C PRO A 327 14.59 6.28 -3.92
N PHE A 328 13.95 7.20 -3.19
CA PHE A 328 12.49 7.41 -3.28
C PHE A 328 12.06 8.16 -4.56
N TYR A 329 12.75 9.22 -4.98
CA TYR A 329 12.29 10.09 -6.06
C TYR A 329 12.64 9.60 -7.48
N LEU A 330 13.57 8.64 -7.63
CA LEU A 330 14.02 8.06 -8.91
C LEU A 330 14.51 9.10 -9.95
N LYS A 331 14.90 10.29 -9.49
CA LYS A 331 15.46 11.39 -10.28
C LYS A 331 16.51 12.10 -9.45
N SER A 332 17.51 12.69 -10.11
CA SER A 332 18.48 13.54 -9.45
C SER A 332 17.93 14.95 -9.22
N TYR A 333 18.43 15.61 -8.18
CA TYR A 333 18.11 16.99 -7.82
C TYR A 333 19.38 17.71 -7.38
N PHE A 334 19.38 19.03 -7.50
CA PHE A 334 20.49 19.86 -7.04
C PHE A 334 20.17 20.43 -5.66
N ILE A 335 21.10 20.30 -4.71
CA ILE A 335 21.02 20.97 -3.41
C ILE A 335 22.23 21.88 -3.22
N LYS A 336 22.11 22.92 -2.39
CA LYS A 336 23.26 23.78 -2.06
C LYS A 336 24.35 22.95 -1.40
N ASN A 337 25.60 23.11 -1.83
CA ASN A 337 26.74 22.45 -1.20
C ASN A 337 27.02 23.09 0.17
N ASN A 338 26.35 22.59 1.20
CA ASN A 338 26.60 22.96 2.58
C ASN A 338 26.81 21.70 3.41
N PRO A 339 28.06 21.33 3.74
CA PRO A 339 28.36 20.15 4.54
C PRO A 339 27.66 20.09 5.91
N LYS A 340 27.13 21.21 6.42
CA LYS A 340 26.33 21.25 7.65
C LYS A 340 24.95 20.59 7.50
N ASN A 341 24.44 20.45 6.27
CA ASN A 341 23.10 19.96 5.95
C ASN A 341 23.04 18.45 5.67
N TYR A 342 24.15 17.72 5.74
CA TYR A 342 24.15 16.28 5.53
C TYR A 342 25.27 15.61 6.32
N THR A 343 25.19 14.29 6.48
CA THR A 343 26.19 13.47 7.18
C THR A 343 26.43 12.21 6.38
N LYS A 344 27.70 11.80 6.26
CA LYS A 344 28.06 10.56 5.56
C LYS A 344 27.51 9.37 6.34
N TRP A 345 26.93 8.41 5.63
CA TRP A 345 26.47 7.15 6.18
C TRP A 345 27.39 6.03 5.71
N GLU A 346 28.11 5.42 6.66
CA GLU A 346 28.89 4.22 6.39
C GLU A 346 27.97 3.00 6.53
N LEU A 347 27.78 2.28 5.43
CA LEU A 347 27.06 1.01 5.41
C LEU A 347 28.09 -0.10 5.18
N GLU A 348 28.23 -1.00 6.15
CA GLU A 348 29.23 -2.07 6.08
C GLU A 348 28.81 -3.19 5.11
N ASP A 349 27.59 -3.71 5.27
CA ASP A 349 27.07 -4.80 4.43
C ASP A 349 25.76 -4.43 3.72
N LYS A 350 24.63 -4.59 4.40
CA LYS A 350 23.29 -4.49 3.81
C LYS A 350 22.27 -4.03 4.85
N VAL A 351 21.18 -3.45 4.36
CA VAL A 351 20.01 -3.15 5.18
C VAL A 351 19.09 -4.38 5.22
N ASN A 352 18.86 -4.88 6.43
CA ASN A 352 17.96 -6.01 6.67
C ASN A 352 16.64 -5.58 7.31
N LYS A 353 16.56 -4.42 7.97
CA LYS A 353 15.41 -3.99 8.76
C LYS A 353 14.68 -2.83 8.08
N PHE A 354 13.39 -3.02 7.78
CA PHE A 354 12.54 -2.03 7.13
C PHE A 354 11.24 -1.82 7.90
N ILE A 355 10.82 -0.56 7.96
CA ILE A 355 9.51 -0.14 8.47
C ILE A 355 8.81 0.58 7.32
N ILE A 356 7.61 0.15 6.93
CA ILE A 356 6.90 0.75 5.80
C ILE A 356 5.54 1.25 6.29
N ILE A 357 5.28 2.52 6.08
CA ILE A 357 4.06 3.21 6.53
C ILE A 357 3.32 3.75 5.32
N ASP A 358 2.10 3.27 5.11
CA ASP A 358 1.17 3.83 4.12
C ASP A 358 0.28 4.87 4.79
N THR A 359 0.53 6.13 4.44
CA THR A 359 -0.19 7.27 5.02
C THR A 359 -1.64 7.35 4.53
N GLU A 360 -1.98 6.85 3.36
CA GLU A 360 -3.37 6.85 2.87
C GLU A 360 -4.19 5.72 3.50
N SER A 361 -3.58 4.54 3.62
CA SER A 361 -4.22 3.36 4.22
C SER A 361 -4.23 3.40 5.76
N GLN A 362 -3.36 4.23 6.37
CA GLN A 362 -3.12 4.23 7.83
C GLN A 362 -2.64 2.86 8.33
N THR A 363 -1.75 2.23 7.57
CA THR A 363 -1.21 0.88 7.82
C THR A 363 0.30 0.89 7.87
N GLU A 364 0.86 -0.09 8.56
CA GLU A 364 2.29 -0.31 8.74
C GLU A 364 2.63 -1.77 8.52
N GLY A 365 3.79 -2.03 7.90
CA GLY A 365 4.44 -3.34 7.89
C GLY A 365 5.90 -3.24 8.35
N ILE A 366 6.31 -4.17 9.22
CA ILE A 366 7.69 -4.31 9.69
C ILE A 366 8.31 -5.55 9.07
N PHE A 367 9.44 -5.36 8.39
CA PHE A 367 10.08 -6.39 7.60
C PHE A 367 11.53 -6.61 8.04
N GLU A 368 11.93 -7.87 8.02
CA GLU A 368 13.30 -8.29 8.21
C GLU A 368 13.74 -9.18 7.05
N ARG A 369 14.89 -8.89 6.45
CA ARG A 369 15.43 -9.72 5.38
C ARG A 369 16.07 -10.98 5.94
N ASP A 370 15.71 -12.13 5.37
CA ASP A 370 16.32 -13.40 5.74
C ASP A 370 17.61 -13.72 4.94
N LYS A 371 18.18 -14.90 5.21
CA LYS A 371 19.40 -15.39 4.54
C LYS A 371 19.20 -15.69 3.05
N LYS A 372 17.96 -15.87 2.59
CA LYS A 372 17.57 -16.11 1.19
C LYS A 372 17.15 -14.82 0.48
N ASN A 373 17.38 -13.65 1.09
CA ASN A 373 16.98 -12.34 0.60
C ASN A 373 15.45 -12.17 0.41
N LYS A 374 14.65 -12.96 1.12
CA LYS A 374 13.20 -12.74 1.23
C LYS A 374 12.90 -11.79 2.38
N TYR A 375 11.81 -11.04 2.26
CA TYR A 375 11.32 -10.14 3.29
C TYR A 375 10.31 -10.87 4.19
N LYS A 376 10.75 -11.14 5.42
CA LYS A 376 9.94 -11.72 6.49
C LYS A 376 9.12 -10.62 7.15
N VAL A 377 7.80 -10.73 7.17
CA VAL A 377 6.92 -9.82 7.93
C VAL A 377 7.01 -10.21 9.41
N ILE A 378 7.55 -9.31 10.23
CA ILE A 378 7.73 -9.50 11.68
C ILE A 378 6.46 -9.12 12.45
N THR A 379 5.84 -8.01 12.05
CA THR A 379 4.59 -7.51 12.60
C THR A 379 4.00 -6.51 11.61
N TYR A 380 2.69 -6.29 11.68
CA TYR A 380 2.00 -5.28 10.90
C TYR A 380 0.79 -4.80 11.67
N SER A 381 0.43 -3.53 11.51
CA SER A 381 -0.64 -2.93 12.30
C SER A 381 -1.28 -1.74 11.61
N PHE A 382 -2.40 -1.28 12.15
CA PHE A 382 -2.91 0.04 11.84
C PHE A 382 -2.16 1.10 12.64
N VAL A 383 -2.02 2.29 12.06
CA VAL A 383 -1.34 3.43 12.69
C VAL A 383 -2.18 4.71 12.57
N THR A 384 -1.76 5.78 13.24
CA THR A 384 -2.25 7.14 12.95
C THR A 384 -1.09 8.03 12.54
N THR A 385 -1.11 8.53 11.31
CA THR A 385 -0.06 9.41 10.79
C THR A 385 -0.43 10.89 10.93
N GLY A 386 0.52 11.76 10.58
CA GLY A 386 0.40 13.20 10.63
C GLY A 386 -0.68 13.75 9.71
N LYS A 387 -1.51 14.65 10.24
CA LYS A 387 -2.37 15.49 9.41
C LYS A 387 -1.70 16.80 9.11
N ASP A 388 -1.96 17.30 7.91
CA ASP A 388 -1.53 18.62 7.52
C ASP A 388 -2.67 19.63 7.70
N ASN A 389 -2.41 20.69 8.44
CA ASN A 389 -3.31 21.85 8.53
C ASN A 389 -2.67 23.14 7.98
N GLY A 390 -1.49 23.03 7.38
CA GLY A 390 -0.72 24.11 6.79
C GLY A 390 0.01 25.02 7.76
N LEU A 391 -0.25 24.95 9.06
CA LEU A 391 0.33 25.84 10.06
C LEU A 391 1.15 25.03 11.06
N PHE A 392 0.50 24.51 12.10
CA PHE A 392 1.11 23.87 13.28
C PHE A 392 0.99 22.34 13.31
N SER A 393 0.57 21.73 12.20
CA SER A 393 0.48 20.29 12.04
C SER A 393 0.92 19.92 10.64
N TYR A 394 1.85 18.96 10.57
CA TYR A 394 2.42 18.49 9.31
C TYR A 394 2.01 17.06 9.03
N GLU A 395 1.85 16.76 7.75
CA GLU A 395 1.77 15.38 7.29
C GLU A 395 3.07 14.64 7.64
N THR A 396 2.95 13.34 7.90
CA THR A 396 4.13 12.47 7.98
C THR A 396 4.87 12.51 6.65
N PRO A 397 6.16 12.90 6.63
CA PRO A 397 6.86 13.16 5.37
C PRO A 397 7.06 11.88 4.56
N LYS A 398 6.85 11.94 3.25
CA LYS A 398 7.08 10.84 2.31
C LYS A 398 8.55 10.76 1.93
N GLY A 399 9.10 9.56 1.85
CA GLY A 399 10.52 9.36 1.58
C GLY A 399 11.06 8.06 2.17
N MET A 400 12.38 7.90 2.06
CA MET A 400 13.13 6.80 2.65
C MET A 400 14.16 7.38 3.61
N PHE A 401 14.02 7.04 4.89
CA PHE A 401 14.72 7.68 5.99
C PHE A 401 15.52 6.67 6.80
N LEU A 402 16.72 7.05 7.23
CA LEU A 402 17.47 6.26 8.20
C LEU A 402 16.99 6.60 9.62
N VAL A 403 16.64 5.57 10.42
CA VAL A 403 16.36 5.78 11.84
C VAL A 403 17.58 6.40 12.51
N ALA A 404 17.39 7.56 13.12
CA ALA A 404 18.48 8.33 13.68
C ALA A 404 18.86 7.90 15.09
N ALA A 405 17.84 7.65 15.91
CA ALA A 405 17.97 7.40 17.33
C ALA A 405 16.63 6.96 17.91
N THR A 406 16.68 6.26 19.04
CA THR A 406 15.50 5.84 19.78
C THR A 406 15.54 6.26 21.25
N ARG A 407 14.37 6.30 21.90
CA ARG A 407 14.21 6.51 23.35
C ARG A 407 13.06 5.67 23.90
N PRO A 408 13.08 5.31 25.19
CA PRO A 408 11.97 4.59 25.82
C PRO A 408 10.70 5.44 25.95
N PHE A 409 10.82 6.77 26.03
CA PHE A 409 9.69 7.69 26.12
C PHE A 409 9.93 8.96 25.31
N MET A 410 8.84 9.51 24.76
CA MET A 410 8.81 10.82 24.12
C MET A 410 8.08 11.80 25.04
N ALA A 411 8.72 12.90 25.42
CA ALA A 411 8.07 14.00 26.12
C ALA A 411 7.48 14.99 25.10
N PHE A 412 6.26 15.47 25.34
CA PHE A 412 5.62 16.55 24.60
C PHE A 412 5.41 17.72 25.54
N GLY A 413 5.67 18.93 25.06
CA GLY A 413 5.56 20.12 25.87
C GLY A 413 5.18 21.35 25.06
N LYS A 414 4.74 22.39 25.77
CA LYS A 414 4.50 23.70 25.18
C LYS A 414 5.69 24.59 25.50
N LYS A 415 6.06 25.43 24.53
CA LYS A 415 6.95 26.56 24.76
C LYS A 415 6.20 27.60 25.59
N ILE A 416 6.71 27.90 26.78
CA ILE A 416 6.24 28.98 27.63
C ILE A 416 7.34 30.05 27.70
N ILE A 417 6.91 31.31 27.78
CA ILE A 417 7.82 32.43 28.03
C ILE A 417 7.64 32.78 29.50
N GLU A 418 8.68 32.54 30.28
CA GLU A 418 8.72 32.83 31.72
C GLU A 418 9.94 33.72 31.94
N GLU A 419 9.74 34.94 32.46
CA GLU A 419 10.82 35.92 32.71
C GLU A 419 11.72 36.18 31.49
N GLU A 420 11.11 36.40 30.32
CA GLU A 420 11.81 36.60 29.02
C GLU A 420 12.69 35.42 28.56
N LYS A 421 12.62 34.28 29.25
CA LYS A 421 13.29 33.03 28.87
C LYS A 421 12.29 32.03 28.32
N GLU A 422 12.66 31.42 27.21
CA GLU A 422 11.91 30.32 26.63
C GLU A 422 12.15 29.05 27.45
N LYS A 423 11.09 28.52 28.04
CA LYS A 423 11.12 27.26 28.79
C LYS A 423 10.13 26.27 28.19
N ILE A 424 10.45 24.99 28.32
CA ILE A 424 9.60 23.90 27.85
C ILE A 424 8.85 23.35 29.06
N GLU A 425 7.54 23.56 29.10
CA GLU A 425 6.68 22.88 30.06
C GLU A 425 6.23 21.55 29.45
N ILE A 426 6.65 20.43 30.04
CA ILE A 426 6.21 19.10 29.62
C ILE A 426 4.72 18.98 29.95
N SER A 427 3.90 18.74 28.92
CA SER A 427 2.45 18.62 29.02
C SER A 427 1.96 17.17 28.90
N GLY A 428 2.84 16.24 28.51
CA GLY A 428 2.53 14.81 28.39
C GLY A 428 3.72 13.97 27.95
N THR A 429 3.51 12.64 27.90
CA THR A 429 4.49 11.66 27.42
C THR A 429 3.84 10.60 26.53
N ALA A 430 4.63 9.92 25.69
CA ALA A 430 4.24 8.67 25.01
C ALA A 430 5.34 7.62 25.20
N LYS A 431 4.94 6.34 25.20
CA LYS A 431 5.89 5.22 25.19
C LYS A 431 6.57 5.11 23.84
N GLY A 432 7.85 4.80 23.85
CA GLY A 432 8.69 4.66 22.66
C GLY A 432 8.85 5.96 21.89
N ALA A 433 10.05 6.19 21.36
CA ALA A 433 10.31 7.25 20.42
C ALA A 433 11.35 6.75 19.42
N ILE A 434 10.96 6.50 18.17
CA ILE A 434 11.88 6.13 17.09
C ILE A 434 11.92 7.31 16.12
N ARG A 435 13.03 8.05 16.10
CA ARG A 435 13.18 9.25 15.28
C ARG A 435 13.57 8.87 13.85
N PHE A 436 12.72 9.19 12.90
CA PHE A 436 13.01 8.90 11.49
C PHE A 436 13.09 10.14 10.60
N SER A 437 12.48 11.28 10.95
CA SER A 437 12.64 12.51 10.15
C SER A 437 12.29 13.75 10.96
N GLY A 438 13.27 14.56 11.33
CA GLY A 438 13.05 15.81 12.04
C GLY A 438 12.32 15.56 13.37
N GLY A 439 11.19 16.25 13.57
CA GLY A 439 10.23 16.04 14.65
C GLY A 439 9.22 14.91 14.41
N GLY A 440 9.38 14.12 13.35
CA GLY A 440 8.61 12.91 13.07
C GLY A 440 9.20 11.72 13.82
N TYR A 441 8.41 11.18 14.75
CA TYR A 441 8.73 9.99 15.53
C TYR A 441 7.66 8.93 15.37
N MET A 442 8.03 7.66 15.50
CA MET A 442 7.09 6.60 15.85
C MET A 442 7.00 6.52 17.37
N HIS A 443 5.79 6.58 17.92
CA HIS A 443 5.56 6.52 19.35
C HIS A 443 4.19 5.87 19.66
N GLY A 444 3.95 5.57 20.94
CA GLY A 444 2.71 5.01 21.47
C GLY A 444 1.61 6.07 21.64
N ILE A 445 0.63 5.81 22.49
CA ILE A 445 -0.46 6.77 22.70
C ILE A 445 0.03 7.92 23.60
N PRO A 446 -0.05 9.19 23.14
CA PRO A 446 0.29 10.33 23.98
C PRO A 446 -0.69 10.44 25.16
N THR A 447 -0.14 10.67 26.34
CA THR A 447 -0.87 10.80 27.61
C THR A 447 -0.52 12.16 28.21
N SER A 448 -1.51 13.01 28.43
CA SER A 448 -1.28 14.30 29.09
C SER A 448 -1.06 14.09 30.59
N LEU A 449 -0.19 14.90 31.20
CA LEU A 449 0.00 14.90 32.66
C LEU A 449 -1.24 15.35 33.43
N LYS A 450 -2.20 16.03 32.77
CA LYS A 450 -3.43 16.56 33.38
C LYS A 450 -4.69 15.76 33.00
N ASP A 451 -4.57 14.68 32.22
CA ASP A 451 -5.70 13.90 31.73
C ASP A 451 -5.93 12.66 32.60
N GLU A 452 -7.14 12.50 33.15
CA GLU A 452 -7.59 11.38 33.97
C GLU A 452 -7.85 10.09 33.16
N GLY A 453 -7.44 10.04 31.89
CA GLY A 453 -7.36 8.84 31.07
C GLY A 453 -8.38 8.72 29.94
N ASN A 454 -9.35 9.63 29.84
CA ASN A 454 -10.36 9.60 28.78
C ASN A 454 -9.78 10.01 27.42
N GLY A 455 -8.92 11.04 27.37
CA GLY A 455 -8.28 11.48 26.13
C GLY A 455 -7.39 10.40 25.51
N ARG A 456 -6.71 9.61 26.37
CA ARG A 456 -5.92 8.45 25.94
C ARG A 456 -6.77 7.39 25.21
N LYS A 457 -7.91 6.97 25.80
CA LYS A 457 -8.82 5.99 25.16
C LYS A 457 -9.37 6.51 23.83
N VAL A 458 -9.70 7.80 23.77
CA VAL A 458 -10.15 8.43 22.52
C VAL A 458 -9.06 8.37 21.45
N THR A 459 -7.82 8.73 21.77
CA THR A 459 -6.70 8.70 20.81
C THR A 459 -6.37 7.26 20.37
N GLU A 460 -6.35 6.30 21.30
CA GLU A 460 -6.16 4.88 20.97
C GLU A 460 -7.23 4.38 19.99
N SER A 461 -8.50 4.75 20.23
CA SER A 461 -9.61 4.35 19.36
C SER A 461 -9.51 4.91 17.93
N LYS A 462 -8.68 5.93 17.68
CA LYS A 462 -8.49 6.57 16.36
C LYS A 462 -7.40 5.90 15.52
N ILE A 463 -6.66 4.94 16.05
CA ILE A 463 -5.69 4.17 15.26
C ILE A 463 -6.37 3.50 14.06
N GLY A 464 -5.77 3.61 12.88
CA GLY A 464 -6.32 3.06 11.63
C GLY A 464 -7.54 3.79 11.11
N THR A 465 -7.75 5.06 11.50
CA THR A 465 -8.89 5.88 11.04
C THR A 465 -8.44 7.04 10.15
N PHE A 466 -8.38 8.26 10.65
CA PHE A 466 -7.90 9.43 9.93
C PHE A 466 -6.51 9.81 10.37
N LYS A 467 -5.79 10.53 9.50
CA LYS A 467 -4.59 11.27 9.86
C LYS A 467 -4.96 12.27 10.96
N GLU A 468 -4.32 12.17 12.13
CA GLU A 468 -4.66 12.97 13.32
C GLU A 468 -3.45 13.34 14.17
N SER A 469 -2.26 12.85 13.82
CA SER A 469 -1.03 13.22 14.53
C SER A 469 -0.47 14.55 14.00
N HIS A 470 0.55 15.07 14.69
CA HIS A 470 1.35 16.20 14.23
C HIS A 470 2.69 15.66 13.73
N LYS A 471 2.79 15.26 12.46
CA LYS A 471 3.97 14.65 11.80
C LYS A 471 4.32 13.21 12.21
N CYS A 472 4.09 12.84 13.47
CA CYS A 472 4.44 11.54 14.05
C CYS A 472 3.60 10.36 13.52
N VAL A 473 3.98 9.15 13.91
CA VAL A 473 3.20 7.93 13.65
C VAL A 473 2.86 7.30 15.00
N ARG A 474 1.56 7.23 15.31
CA ARG A 474 1.06 6.72 16.59
C ARG A 474 0.69 5.24 16.47
N HIS A 475 1.04 4.48 17.48
CA HIS A 475 0.81 3.05 17.59
C HIS A 475 0.13 2.73 18.93
N PHE A 476 -0.37 1.50 19.04
CA PHE A 476 -0.65 0.93 20.34
C PHE A 476 0.65 0.79 21.15
N ASP A 477 0.56 0.92 22.47
CA ASP A 477 1.74 0.95 23.35
C ASP A 477 2.57 -0.33 23.28
N ASP A 478 1.92 -1.50 23.24
CA ASP A 478 2.64 -2.78 23.17
C ASP A 478 3.27 -2.97 21.78
N GLN A 479 2.60 -2.47 20.72
CA GLN A 479 3.13 -2.48 19.34
C GLN A 479 4.43 -1.69 19.26
N ILE A 480 4.43 -0.43 19.71
CA ILE A 480 5.66 0.39 19.65
C ILE A 480 6.74 -0.13 20.58
N SER A 481 6.37 -0.74 21.72
CA SER A 481 7.35 -1.32 22.65
C SER A 481 8.07 -2.50 22.01
N PHE A 482 7.33 -3.35 21.27
CA PHE A 482 7.89 -4.42 20.47
C PHE A 482 8.81 -3.87 19.36
N ILE A 483 8.33 -2.90 18.56
CA ILE A 483 9.12 -2.30 17.46
C ILE A 483 10.38 -1.64 18.01
N LEU A 484 10.30 -0.91 19.12
CA LEU A 484 11.45 -0.25 19.75
C LEU A 484 12.53 -1.27 20.13
N LYS A 485 12.14 -2.39 20.74
CA LYS A 485 13.06 -3.48 21.08
C LYS A 485 13.68 -4.09 19.81
N TRP A 486 12.87 -4.35 18.79
CA TRP A 486 13.34 -4.90 17.51
C TRP A 486 14.31 -3.95 16.77
N VAL A 487 14.04 -2.65 16.76
CA VAL A 487 14.92 -1.62 16.19
C VAL A 487 16.25 -1.57 16.91
N ASN A 488 16.23 -1.56 18.25
CA ASN A 488 17.46 -1.48 19.03
C ASN A 488 18.26 -2.78 19.03
N SER A 489 17.61 -3.94 18.86
CA SER A 489 18.27 -5.25 18.92
C SER A 489 19.06 -5.38 20.24
N ASP A 490 20.36 -5.70 20.17
CA ASP A 490 21.25 -5.78 21.34
C ASP A 490 22.11 -4.52 21.51
N SER A 491 21.76 -3.41 20.85
CA SER A 491 22.54 -2.18 20.87
C SER A 491 22.87 -1.71 22.27
N LYS A 492 24.16 -1.43 22.49
CA LYS A 492 24.70 -0.83 23.71
C LYS A 492 25.12 0.62 23.50
N THR A 493 24.96 1.15 22.28
CA THR A 493 25.41 2.49 21.92
C THR A 493 24.41 3.53 22.40
N MET A 494 24.72 4.14 23.54
CA MET A 494 23.94 5.25 24.09
C MET A 494 24.66 6.58 23.91
N VAL A 495 23.94 7.58 23.41
CA VAL A 495 24.41 8.97 23.34
C VAL A 495 23.42 9.82 24.13
N ARG A 496 23.82 10.22 25.34
CA ARG A 496 22.92 10.84 26.35
C ARG A 496 21.77 9.89 26.67
N ASP A 497 20.54 10.31 26.42
CA ASP A 497 19.30 9.56 26.65
C ASP A 497 18.78 8.86 25.38
N TYR A 498 19.56 8.89 24.29
CA TYR A 498 19.24 8.20 23.04
C TYR A 498 20.00 6.87 22.93
N THR A 499 19.34 5.87 22.34
CA THR A 499 20.00 4.65 21.84
C THR A 499 20.14 4.75 20.33
N ILE A 500 21.31 4.43 19.80
CA ILE A 500 21.52 4.30 18.35
C ILE A 500 21.29 2.84 17.97
N PRO A 501 20.44 2.52 16.98
CA PRO A 501 20.26 1.14 16.53
C PRO A 501 21.60 0.48 16.17
N GLU A 502 21.75 -0.80 16.51
CA GLU A 502 22.93 -1.59 16.14
C GLU A 502 22.98 -1.83 14.63
N ASP A 503 21.85 -2.29 14.07
CA ASP A 503 21.66 -2.42 12.63
C ASP A 503 20.99 -1.17 12.04
N PRO A 504 21.33 -0.78 10.80
CA PRO A 504 20.59 0.26 10.10
C PRO A 504 19.13 -0.18 9.87
N VAL A 505 18.20 0.67 10.31
CA VAL A 505 16.76 0.52 10.06
C VAL A 505 16.29 1.63 9.13
N VAL A 506 15.62 1.25 8.04
CA VAL A 506 15.08 2.20 7.07
C VAL A 506 13.57 2.31 7.21
N VAL A 507 13.09 3.54 7.42
CA VAL A 507 11.66 3.87 7.41
C VAL A 507 11.27 4.39 6.03
N ILE A 508 10.31 3.74 5.39
CA ILE A 508 9.75 4.10 4.10
C ILE A 508 8.33 4.59 4.31
N VAL A 509 8.05 5.84 3.93
CA VAL A 509 6.71 6.43 4.04
C VAL A 509 6.15 6.67 2.65
N ILE A 510 5.01 6.04 2.34
CA ILE A 510 4.33 6.08 1.03
C ILE A 510 3.01 6.85 1.04
#